data_AF-A0A2S8GU00-F1
#
_entry.id   AF-A0A2S8GU00-F1
#
_cell.length_a   1.000
_cell.length_b   1.000
_cell.length_c   1.000
_cell.angle_alpha   90.00
_cell.angle_beta   90.00
_cell.angle_gamma   90.00
#
_symmetry.space_group_name_H-M   'P 1'
#
loop_
_entity.id
_entity.type
_entity.pdbx_description
1 polymer ?
#
loop_
_entity_poly.entity_id
_entity_poly.type
_entity_poly.pdbx_seq_one_letter_code
_entity_poly.pdbx_strand_id
1 'polypeptide(L)' 'MNEPATATPTTPFVDRRSPRKPGDNPGFERRQFTNSHDDLSPGAQQLALAIDEYKLRNRRRFITYEEMYEIIRGLGYTQS' A
#
# COMPACT_ATOMS: atom_id res chain seq x y z
N MET A 1 -49.30 -26.25 -21.38
CA MET A 1 -48.16 -25.38 -21.70
C MET A 1 -46.96 -25.95 -20.93
N ASN A 2 -46.06 -26.67 -21.59
CA ASN A 2 -44.87 -27.24 -20.93
C ASN A 2 -43.65 -26.54 -21.52
N GLU A 3 -42.97 -25.71 -20.73
CA GLU A 3 -41.64 -25.18 -21.06
C GLU A 3 -40.55 -26.20 -20.69
N PRO A 4 -39.53 -26.42 -21.55
CA PRO A 4 -38.34 -27.13 -21.13
C PRO A 4 -37.36 -26.19 -20.41
N ALA A 5 -36.94 -26.58 -19.21
CA ALA A 5 -35.89 -25.90 -18.45
C ALA A 5 -34.56 -25.91 -19.22
N THR A 6 -33.97 -24.74 -19.42
CA THR A 6 -32.65 -24.56 -20.05
C THR A 6 -31.54 -25.07 -19.12
N ALA A 7 -30.78 -26.06 -19.60
CA ALA A 7 -29.61 -26.58 -18.91
C ALA A 7 -28.49 -25.52 -18.85
N THR A 8 -27.99 -25.22 -17.65
CA THR A 8 -26.81 -24.39 -17.43
C THR A 8 -25.54 -25.15 -17.83
N PRO A 9 -24.56 -24.52 -18.51
CA PRO A 9 -23.31 -25.17 -18.85
C PRO A 9 -22.51 -25.50 -17.58
N THR A 10 -22.20 -26.78 -17.40
CA THR A 10 -21.36 -27.28 -16.31
C THR A 10 -19.92 -26.88 -16.58
N THR A 11 -19.38 -25.93 -15.80
CA THR A 11 -17.95 -25.65 -15.79
C THR A 11 -17.21 -26.77 -15.06
N PRO A 12 -16.07 -27.27 -15.56
CA PRO A 12 -15.34 -28.35 -14.91
C PRO A 12 -14.76 -27.90 -13.56
N PHE A 13 -14.77 -28.80 -12.57
CA PHE A 13 -14.23 -28.56 -11.24
C PHE A 13 -12.71 -28.36 -11.30
N VAL A 14 -12.24 -27.19 -10.86
CA VAL A 14 -10.80 -26.86 -10.80
C VAL A 14 -10.27 -27.16 -9.40
N ASP A 15 -9.40 -28.17 -9.28
CA ASP A 15 -8.74 -28.49 -8.02
C ASP A 15 -7.59 -27.51 -7.73
N ARG A 16 -7.82 -26.64 -6.75
CA ARG A 16 -6.90 -25.58 -6.30
C ARG A 16 -5.80 -26.09 -5.36
N ARG A 17 -5.79 -27.37 -5.00
CA ARG A 17 -4.79 -27.96 -4.10
C ARG A 17 -3.54 -28.47 -4.82
N SER A 18 -3.46 -28.28 -6.13
CA SER A 18 -2.29 -28.63 -6.92
C SER A 18 -1.03 -27.93 -6.35
N PRO A 19 0.01 -28.68 -5.96
CA PRO A 19 1.22 -28.09 -5.40
C PRO A 19 1.85 -27.16 -6.43
N ARG A 20 2.10 -25.92 -6.00
CA ARG A 20 2.69 -24.88 -6.82
C ARG A 20 4.04 -25.34 -7.37
N LYS A 21 4.29 -25.13 -8.66
CA LYS A 21 5.55 -25.55 -9.30
C LYS A 21 6.74 -24.85 -8.62
N PRO A 22 7.86 -25.55 -8.36
CA PRO A 22 9.09 -24.91 -7.87
C PRO A 22 9.55 -23.88 -8.91
N GLY A 23 9.66 -22.61 -8.52
CA GLY A 23 10.01 -21.50 -9.41
C GLY A 23 8.85 -20.53 -9.68
N ASP A 24 7.63 -20.90 -9.34
CA ASP A 24 6.52 -19.94 -9.23
C ASP A 24 6.61 -19.26 -7.85
N ASN A 25 7.71 -18.54 -7.61
CA ASN A 25 7.69 -17.48 -6.60
C ASN A 25 7.21 -16.24 -7.36
N PRO A 26 6.12 -15.59 -6.94
CA PRO A 26 5.86 -14.26 -7.43
C PRO A 26 6.98 -13.43 -6.80
N GLY A 27 8.02 -13.10 -7.58
CA GLY A 27 8.98 -12.05 -7.26
C GLY A 27 8.32 -10.66 -7.16
N PHE A 28 6.99 -10.62 -7.19
CA PHE A 28 6.17 -9.47 -6.86
C PHE A 28 6.29 -9.20 -5.37
N GLU A 29 7.20 -8.29 -5.08
CA GLU A 29 7.27 -7.53 -3.85
C GLU A 29 5.85 -7.23 -3.34
N ARG A 30 5.49 -7.78 -2.18
CA ARG A 30 4.16 -7.65 -1.54
C ARG A 30 3.96 -6.26 -0.93
N ARG A 31 4.46 -5.23 -1.60
CA ARG A 31 4.22 -3.82 -1.31
C ARG A 31 3.90 -3.14 -2.64
N GLN A 32 2.69 -3.37 -3.14
CA GLN A 32 2.14 -2.59 -4.25
C GLN A 32 2.04 -1.09 -3.96
N PHE A 33 2.23 -0.70 -2.70
CA PHE A 33 2.39 0.69 -2.27
C PHE A 33 3.75 0.82 -1.59
N THR A 34 4.83 0.67 -2.37
CA THR A 34 6.07 1.36 -1.99
C THR A 34 5.71 2.84 -1.96
N ASN A 35 5.89 3.50 -0.82
CA ASN A 35 5.76 4.96 -0.70
C ASN A 35 6.90 5.59 -1.51
N SER A 36 6.79 5.57 -2.84
CA SER A 36 7.60 6.44 -3.69
C SER A 36 7.12 7.85 -3.43
N HIS A 37 7.98 8.66 -2.83
CA HIS A 37 7.73 10.10 -2.71
C HIS A 37 7.87 10.81 -4.07
N ASP A 38 8.19 10.08 -5.14
CA ASP A 38 8.52 10.58 -6.47
C ASP A 38 7.42 11.45 -7.11
N ASP A 39 6.15 11.14 -6.88
CA ASP A 39 5.01 11.87 -7.44
C ASP A 39 4.48 13.01 -6.55
N LEU A 40 5.12 13.27 -5.41
CA LEU A 40 4.72 14.35 -4.50
C LEU A 40 5.25 15.70 -4.99
N SER A 41 4.52 16.77 -4.66
CA SER A 41 5.06 18.13 -4.82
C SER A 41 6.35 18.30 -3.99
N PRO A 42 7.28 19.19 -4.38
CA PRO A 42 8.55 19.33 -3.66
C PRO A 42 8.41 19.56 -2.16
N GLY A 43 7.41 20.35 -1.74
CA GLY A 43 7.14 20.58 -0.31
C GLY A 43 6.59 19.34 0.40
N ALA A 44 5.70 18.59 -0.25
CA ALA A 44 5.20 17.33 0.30
C ALA A 44 6.31 16.26 0.39
N GLN A 45 7.23 16.23 -0.57
CA GLN A 45 8.43 15.39 -0.56
C GLN A 45 9.34 15.72 0.64
N GLN A 46 9.63 17.00 0.84
CA GLN A 46 10.44 17.46 1.97
C GLN A 46 9.81 17.07 3.32
N LEU A 47 8.50 17.28 3.46
CA LEU A 47 7.77 16.90 4.66
C LEU A 47 7.79 15.38 4.89
N ALA A 48 7.58 14.58 3.85
CA ALA A 48 7.58 13.12 3.96
C ALA A 48 8.95 12.59 4.42
N LEU A 49 10.05 13.11 3.86
CA LEU A 49 11.41 12.76 4.28
C LEU A 49 11.68 13.15 5.74
N ALA A 50 11.25 14.34 6.17
CA ALA A 50 11.42 14.78 7.55
C ALA A 50 10.65 13.89 8.54
N ILE A 51 9.43 13.47 8.17
CA ILE A 51 8.63 12.54 8.97
C ILE A 51 9.31 11.17 9.08
N ASP A 52 9.84 10.63 7.99
CA ASP A 52 10.48 9.32 8.02
C ASP A 52 11.80 9.34 8.81
N GLU A 53 12.56 10.43 8.72
CA GLU A 53 13.73 10.64 9.56
C GLU A 53 13.33 10.74 11.05
N TYR A 54 12.27 11.48 11.37
CA TYR A 54 11.75 11.58 12.73
C TYR A 54 11.35 10.20 13.28
N LYS A 55 10.60 9.41 12.51
CA LYS A 55 10.20 8.04 12.89
C LYS A 55 11.41 7.15 13.16
N LEU A 56 12.44 7.22 12.31
CA LEU A 56 13.65 6.42 12.44
C LEU A 56 14.42 6.77 13.72
N ARG A 57 14.63 8.07 13.97
CA ARG A 57 15.33 8.59 15.16
C ARG A 57 14.61 8.19 16.45
N ASN A 58 13.28 8.30 16.47
CA ASN A 58 12.47 8.02 17.65
C ASN A 58 12.06 6.54 17.76
N ARG A 59 12.43 5.70 16.79
CA ARG A 59 12.05 4.27 16.70
C ARG A 59 10.55 4.04 16.80
N ARG A 60 9.77 4.91 16.15
CA ARG A 60 8.30 4.87 16.17
C ARG A 60 7.73 4.45 14.83
N ARG A 61 6.62 3.72 14.87
CA ARG A 61 5.86 3.34 13.67
C ARG A 61 4.89 4.44 13.22
N PHE A 62 4.41 5.27 14.16
CA PHE A 62 3.44 6.34 13.93
C PHE A 62 3.89 7.61 14.68
N ILE A 63 3.50 8.78 14.18
CA ILE A 63 3.71 10.07 14.85
C ILE A 63 2.38 10.58 15.42
N THR A 64 2.43 11.34 16.51
CA THR A 64 1.26 12.06 17.04
C THR A 64 1.06 13.37 16.28
N TYR A 65 -0.10 14.02 16.49
CA TYR A 65 -0.37 15.33 15.88
C TYR A 65 0.59 16.43 16.36
N GLU A 66 1.01 16.38 17.63
CA GLU A 66 2.01 17.30 18.19
C GLU A 66 3.36 17.11 17.50
N GLU A 67 3.81 15.87 17.34
CA GLU A 67 5.07 15.57 16.65
C GLU A 67 5.02 16.02 15.18
N MET A 68 3.87 15.82 14.51
CA MET A 68 3.66 16.32 13.15
C MET A 68 3.72 17.85 13.08
N TYR A 69 3.12 18.53 14.05
CA TYR A 69 3.16 20.00 14.15
C TYR A 69 4.59 20.51 14.37
N GLU A 70 5.37 19.88 15.25
CA GLU A 70 6.77 20.23 15.48
C GLU A 70 7.62 20.07 14.22
N ILE A 71 7.44 18.98 13.47
CA ILE A 71 8.15 18.74 12.20
C ILE A 71 7.80 19.84 11.18
N ILE A 72 6.51 20.14 11.00
CA ILE A 72 6.03 21.16 10.06
C ILE A 72 6.61 22.53 10.43
N ARG A 73 6.57 22.89 11.71
CA ARG A 73 7.14 24.14 12.22
C ARG A 73 8.66 24.19 12.04
N GLY A 74 9.36 23.09 12.27
CA GLY A 74 10.82 22.97 12.10
C GLY A 74 11.27 23.14 10.65
N LEU A 75 10.43 22.75 9.69
CA LEU A 75 10.64 22.99 8.26
C LEU A 75 10.32 24.44 7.83
N GLY A 76 9.77 25.25 8.73
CA GLY A 76 9.41 26.65 8.45
C GLY A 76 8.07 26.83 7.75
N TYR A 77 7.23 25.79 7.67
CA TYR A 77 5.87 25.93 7.17
C TYR A 77 5.01 26.71 8.17
N THR A 78 4.30 27.70 7.67
CA THR A 78 3.41 28.55 8.45
C THR A 78 2.01 28.49 7.89
N GLN A 79 1.01 28.52 8.75
CA GLN A 79 -0.37 28.77 8.32
C GLN A 79 -0.45 30.24 7.88
N SER A 80 -0.64 30.44 6.58
CA SER A 80 -0.96 31.74 5.97
C SER A 80 -2.45 32.05 6.09
#